data_AF-A0A857C2C4-F1
#
_entry.id   AF-A0A857C2C4-F1
#
_cell.length_a   1.000
_cell.length_b   1.000
_cell.length_c   1.000
_cell.angle_alpha   90.00
_cell.angle_beta   90.00
_cell.angle_gamma   90.00
#
_symmetry.space_group_name_H-M   'P 1'
#
loop_
_entity.id
_entity.type
_entity.pdbx_description
1 polymer ?
#
loop_
_entity_poly.entity_id
_entity_poly.type
_entity_poly.pdbx_seq_one_letter_code
_entity_poly.pdbx_strand_id
1 'polypeptide(L)'
;MAEAPVSRPARPRAIDGLGARLAALAVAVGLAAAMVWIGKVGFAGVAMTPFESSGTVSAGMASSGNPQLDACLAERVGAVDQMRKEGLVDAARYNTFRSRAVSYCENQFPPQ
;
A
#
# COMPACT_ATOMS: atom_id res chain seq x y z
N MET A 1 51.77 25.20 -6.87
CA MET A 1 50.92 24.09 -6.37
C MET A 1 50.40 23.39 -7.62
N ALA A 2 50.91 22.21 -7.94
CA ALA A 2 50.58 21.50 -9.17
C ALA A 2 49.48 20.47 -8.89
N GLU A 3 48.37 20.57 -9.61
CA GLU A 3 47.20 19.70 -9.49
C GLU A 3 47.50 18.35 -10.18
N ALA A 4 47.32 17.25 -9.45
CA ALA A 4 47.58 15.90 -9.97
C ALA A 4 46.45 15.48 -10.94
N PRO A 5 46.77 14.79 -12.07
CA PRO A 5 45.75 14.31 -12.99
C PRO A 5 44.94 13.17 -12.35
N VAL A 6 43.62 13.37 -12.25
CA VAL A 6 42.65 12.34 -11.84
C VAL A 6 42.50 11.33 -12.99
N SER A 7 43.18 10.18 -12.87
CA SER A 7 42.96 9.03 -13.75
C SER A 7 41.59 8.40 -13.47
N ARG A 8 40.63 8.55 -14.39
CA ARG A 8 39.37 7.79 -14.34
C ARG A 8 39.62 6.34 -14.78
N PRO A 9 39.16 5.33 -14.03
CA PRO A 9 39.29 3.95 -14.45
C PRO A 9 38.54 3.70 -15.75
N ALA A 10 39.17 2.99 -16.69
CA ALA A 10 38.55 2.59 -17.95
C ALA A 10 37.34 1.69 -17.64
N ARG A 11 36.15 2.06 -18.14
CA ARG A 11 34.97 1.18 -18.05
C ARG A 11 35.28 -0.14 -18.74
N PRO A 12 35.08 -1.30 -18.08
CA PRO A 12 35.32 -2.57 -18.72
C PRO A 12 34.35 -2.74 -19.89
N ARG A 13 34.90 -2.80 -21.12
CA ARG A 13 34.17 -3.03 -22.38
C ARG A 13 33.35 -4.34 -22.40
N ALA A 14 33.53 -5.20 -21.41
CA ALA A 14 32.81 -6.46 -21.26
C ALA A 14 31.30 -6.28 -20.92
N ILE A 15 30.88 -5.10 -20.42
CA ILE A 15 29.49 -4.84 -20.03
C ILE A 15 28.61 -4.47 -21.25
N ASP A 16 29.22 -4.03 -22.36
CA ASP A 16 28.51 -3.59 -23.58
C ASP A 16 28.42 -4.69 -24.67
N GLY A 17 28.54 -5.96 -24.29
CA GLY A 17 28.42 -7.09 -25.21
C GLY A 17 26.97 -7.38 -25.62
N LEU A 18 26.78 -7.94 -26.81
CA LEU A 18 25.46 -8.38 -27.31
C LEU A 18 24.77 -9.36 -26.33
N GLY A 19 25.56 -10.24 -25.68
CA GLY A 19 25.07 -11.12 -24.63
C GLY A 19 24.61 -10.38 -23.36
N ALA A 20 25.30 -9.31 -22.96
CA ALA A 20 24.88 -8.48 -21.83
C ALA A 20 23.59 -7.72 -22.13
N ARG A 21 23.39 -7.27 -23.37
CA ARG A 21 22.13 -6.65 -23.82
C ARG A 21 20.96 -7.63 -23.79
N LEU A 22 21.18 -8.87 -24.24
CA LEU A 22 20.16 -9.92 -24.18
C LEU A 22 19.82 -10.29 -22.74
N ALA A 23 20.83 -10.40 -21.87
CA ALA A 23 20.61 -10.65 -20.44
C ALA A 23 19.81 -9.51 -19.78
N ALA A 24 20.16 -8.26 -20.06
CA ALA A 24 19.40 -7.11 -19.57
C ALA A 24 17.95 -7.10 -20.06
N LEU A 25 17.72 -7.43 -21.35
CA LEU A 25 16.38 -7.59 -21.90
C LEU A 25 15.59 -8.71 -21.21
N ALA A 26 16.23 -9.87 -20.99
CA ALA A 26 15.59 -10.99 -20.31
C ALA A 26 15.17 -10.63 -18.88
N VAL A 27 16.01 -9.91 -18.14
CA VAL A 27 15.69 -9.43 -16.79
C VAL A 27 14.55 -8.42 -16.83
N ALA A 28 14.57 -7.45 -17.76
CA ALA A 28 13.51 -6.47 -17.90
C ALA A 28 12.15 -7.12 -18.23
N VAL A 29 12.15 -8.09 -19.15
CA VAL A 29 10.95 -8.87 -19.50
C VAL A 29 10.47 -9.70 -18.30
N GLY A 30 11.39 -10.32 -17.56
CA GLY A 30 11.06 -11.07 -16.34
C GLY A 30 10.40 -10.20 -15.27
N LEU A 31 10.91 -8.99 -15.04
CA LEU A 31 10.32 -8.02 -14.11
C LEU A 31 8.94 -7.56 -14.57
N ALA A 32 8.76 -7.24 -15.86
CA ALA A 32 7.47 -6.87 -16.41
C ALA A 32 6.45 -8.02 -16.28
N ALA A 33 6.87 -9.25 -16.57
CA ALA A 33 6.04 -10.44 -16.41
C ALA A 33 5.66 -10.67 -14.94
N ALA A 34 6.60 -10.47 -14.00
CA ALA A 34 6.33 -10.56 -12.57
C ALA A 34 5.32 -9.50 -12.10
N MET A 35 5.44 -8.25 -12.56
CA MET A 35 4.47 -7.19 -12.26
C MET A 35 3.06 -7.54 -12.78
N VAL A 36 2.96 -8.04 -14.01
CA VAL A 36 1.68 -8.49 -14.58
C VAL A 36 1.12 -9.68 -13.82
N TRP A 37 1.97 -10.64 -13.40
CA TRP A 37 1.55 -11.79 -12.61
C TRP A 37 1.02 -11.38 -11.24
N ILE A 38 1.74 -10.48 -10.54
CA ILE A 38 1.28 -9.88 -9.27
C ILE A 38 -0.03 -9.12 -9.49
N GLY A 39 -0.16 -8.40 -10.60
CA GLY A 39 -1.41 -7.80 -11.05
C GLY A 39 -2.54 -8.82 -11.13
N LYS A 40 -2.27 -9.95 -11.79
CA LYS A 40 -3.26 -11.01 -12.02
C LYS A 40 -3.64 -11.77 -10.75
N VAL A 41 -2.72 -12.06 -9.83
CA VAL A 41 -3.01 -12.79 -8.58
C VAL A 41 -3.46 -11.86 -7.45
N GLY A 42 -2.92 -10.64 -7.38
CA GLY A 42 -3.23 -9.67 -6.33
C GLY A 42 -4.50 -8.86 -6.58
N PHE A 43 -4.86 -8.59 -7.85
CA PHE A 43 -6.09 -7.85 -8.19
C PHE A 43 -7.26 -8.76 -8.56
N ALA A 44 -7.07 -10.06 -8.78
CA ALA A 44 -8.21 -10.97 -8.91
C ALA A 44 -9.08 -11.01 -7.63
N GLY A 45 -8.50 -10.73 -6.46
CA GLY A 45 -9.24 -10.54 -5.21
C GLY A 45 -9.74 -9.12 -4.97
N VAL A 46 -9.04 -8.09 -5.47
CA VAL A 46 -9.31 -6.67 -5.13
C VAL A 46 -10.15 -5.94 -6.19
N ALA A 47 -10.13 -6.39 -7.45
CA ALA A 47 -10.90 -5.74 -8.53
C ALA A 47 -12.33 -6.29 -8.70
N MET A 48 -12.64 -7.45 -8.10
CA MET A 48 -14.00 -8.00 -8.05
C MET A 48 -14.67 -7.88 -6.68
N THR A 49 -13.97 -7.39 -5.67
CA THR A 49 -14.63 -6.66 -4.61
C THR A 49 -14.63 -5.20 -5.05
N PRO A 50 -15.75 -4.63 -5.57
CA PRO A 50 -16.07 -3.31 -5.05
C PRO A 50 -15.91 -3.44 -3.52
N PHE A 51 -15.55 -2.37 -2.83
CA PHE A 51 -15.87 -2.32 -1.42
C PHE A 51 -17.42 -2.43 -1.35
N GLU A 52 -17.96 -3.63 -1.50
CA GLU A 52 -19.26 -4.04 -0.99
C GLU A 52 -19.04 -3.77 0.48
N SER A 53 -19.46 -2.58 0.90
CA SER A 53 -20.61 -2.48 1.77
C SER A 53 -20.85 -3.80 2.50
N SER A 54 -19.89 -4.19 3.32
CA SER A 54 -20.12 -5.07 4.44
C SER A 54 -20.91 -4.22 5.44
N GLY A 55 -22.10 -3.77 5.05
CA GLY A 55 -23.41 -4.36 5.39
C GLY A 55 -23.60 -4.95 6.77
N THR A 56 -22.54 -5.32 7.48
CA THR A 56 -22.52 -5.32 8.92
C THR A 56 -22.12 -3.91 9.35
N VAL A 57 -23.10 -3.01 9.36
CA VAL A 57 -23.16 -1.97 10.39
C VAL A 57 -22.71 -2.64 11.69
N SER A 58 -21.51 -2.30 12.17
CA SER A 58 -21.11 -2.69 13.51
C SER A 58 -22.16 -2.10 14.44
N ALA A 59 -23.08 -2.95 14.89
CA ALA A 59 -24.22 -2.63 15.75
C ALA A 59 -23.75 -2.27 17.16
N GLY A 60 -22.90 -1.25 17.25
CA GLY A 60 -22.26 -0.83 18.48
C GLY A 60 -21.48 0.49 18.39
N MET A 61 -21.39 1.14 17.23
CA MET A 61 -20.96 2.54 17.19
C MET A 61 -22.18 3.40 17.53
N ALA A 62 -22.18 4.03 18.70
CA ALA A 62 -23.20 5.00 19.08
C ALA A 62 -23.24 6.08 17.98
N SER A 63 -24.39 6.25 17.33
CA SER A 63 -24.54 7.19 16.23
C SER A 63 -24.10 8.57 16.70
N SER A 64 -23.16 9.18 15.98
CA SER A 64 -22.56 10.46 16.35
C SER A 64 -23.49 11.66 16.06
N GLY A 65 -24.76 11.40 15.70
CA GLY A 65 -25.69 12.42 15.20
C GLY A 65 -25.37 12.92 13.79
N ASN A 66 -24.27 12.47 13.18
CA ASN A 66 -23.82 12.88 11.86
C ASN A 66 -23.61 11.64 10.95
N PRO A 67 -24.47 11.43 9.94
CA PRO A 67 -24.40 10.23 9.08
C PRO A 67 -23.11 10.16 8.26
N GLN A 68 -22.45 11.30 7.99
CA GLN A 68 -21.16 11.32 7.29
C GLN A 68 -20.00 10.89 8.21
N LEU A 69 -20.06 11.28 9.48
CA LEU A 69 -19.10 10.83 10.50
C LEU A 69 -19.26 9.33 10.76
N ASP A 70 -20.49 8.85 10.92
CA ASP A 70 -20.78 7.42 11.11
C ASP A 70 -20.29 6.58 9.92
N ALA A 71 -20.47 7.07 8.67
CA ALA A 71 -19.95 6.41 7.48
C ALA A 71 -18.41 6.37 7.44
N CYS A 72 -17.75 7.48 7.75
CA CYS A 72 -16.29 7.55 7.81
C CYS A 72 -15.72 6.60 8.87
N LEU A 73 -16.34 6.56 10.05
CA LEU A 73 -15.95 5.66 11.13
C LEU A 73 -16.15 4.20 10.74
N ALA A 74 -17.30 3.85 10.16
CA ALA A 74 -17.59 2.49 9.71
C ALA A 74 -16.56 2.01 8.66
N GLU A 75 -16.19 2.86 7.71
CA GLU A 75 -15.21 2.52 6.68
C GLU A 75 -13.79 2.40 7.26
N ARG A 76 -13.30 3.46 7.92
CA ARG A 76 -11.91 3.54 8.38
C ARG A 76 -11.62 2.64 9.57
N VAL A 77 -12.50 2.60 10.57
CA VAL A 77 -12.33 1.73 11.74
C VAL A 77 -12.61 0.28 11.35
N GLY A 78 -13.60 0.03 10.49
CA GLY A 78 -13.88 -1.30 9.96
C GLY A 78 -12.68 -1.92 9.22
N ALA A 79 -11.98 -1.12 8.41
CA ALA A 79 -10.75 -1.57 7.75
C ALA A 79 -9.64 -1.94 8.76
N VAL A 80 -9.46 -1.15 9.83
CA VAL A 80 -8.46 -1.44 10.89
C VAL A 80 -8.83 -2.70 11.68
N ASP A 81 -10.13 -2.90 11.93
CA ASP A 81 -10.65 -4.11 12.56
C ASP A 81 -10.42 -5.36 11.71
N GLN A 82 -10.58 -5.23 10.40
CA GLN A 82 -10.30 -6.32 9.46
C GLN A 82 -8.81 -6.65 9.42
N MET A 83 -7.93 -5.64 9.37
CA MET A 83 -6.47 -5.85 9.44
C MET A 83 -6.04 -6.55 10.72
N ARG A 84 -6.71 -6.28 11.86
CA ARG A 84 -6.47 -7.02 13.10
C ARG A 84 -6.91 -8.47 12.99
N LYS A 85 -8.09 -8.75 12.41
CA LYS A 85 -8.60 -10.11 12.20
C LYS A 85 -7.69 -10.93 11.28
N GLU A 86 -7.10 -10.28 10.28
CA GLU A 86 -6.17 -10.88 9.32
C GLU A 86 -4.74 -11.01 9.87
N GLY A 87 -4.48 -10.55 11.10
CA GLY A 87 -3.16 -10.63 11.74
C GLY A 87 -2.11 -9.68 11.16
N LEU A 88 -2.52 -8.71 10.33
CA LEU A 88 -1.66 -7.68 9.74
C LEU A 88 -1.22 -6.63 10.77
N VAL A 89 -1.99 -6.49 11.86
CA VAL A 89 -1.77 -5.46 12.89
C VAL A 89 -1.85 -6.08 14.29
N ASP A 90 -0.75 -5.97 15.04
CA ASP A 90 -0.70 -6.38 16.44
C ASP A 90 -1.60 -5.53 17.33
N ALA A 91 -2.07 -6.10 18.45
CA ALA A 91 -2.96 -5.42 19.40
C ALA A 91 -2.41 -4.06 19.90
N ALA A 92 -1.08 -3.94 20.04
CA ALA A 92 -0.43 -2.68 20.41
C ALA A 92 -0.60 -1.57 19.36
N ARG A 93 -0.55 -1.93 18.07
CA ARG A 93 -0.70 -0.99 16.96
C ARG A 93 -2.16 -0.74 16.60
N TYR A 94 -3.03 -1.71 16.83
CA TYR A 94 -4.47 -1.61 16.58
C TYR A 94 -5.09 -0.38 17.27
N ASN A 95 -4.78 -0.15 18.55
CA ASN A 95 -5.30 1.00 19.28
C ASN A 95 -4.84 2.33 18.69
N THR A 96 -3.57 2.41 18.25
CA THR A 96 -3.03 3.61 17.59
C THR A 96 -3.72 3.86 16.25
N PHE A 97 -3.92 2.83 15.43
CA PHE A 97 -4.60 2.98 14.14
C PHE A 97 -6.07 3.35 14.30
N ARG A 98 -6.78 2.71 15.25
CA ARG A 98 -8.17 3.02 15.55
C ARG A 98 -8.32 4.46 16.05
N SER A 99 -7.47 4.89 16.99
CA SER A 99 -7.51 6.27 17.50
C SER A 99 -7.27 7.30 16.39
N ARG A 100 -6.29 7.05 15.50
CA ARG A 100 -6.03 7.94 14.35
C ARG A 100 -7.19 7.99 13.36
N ALA A 101 -7.84 6.85 13.10
CA ALA A 101 -9.00 6.78 12.23
C ALA A 101 -10.17 7.60 12.80
N VAL A 102 -10.42 7.48 14.11
CA VAL A 102 -11.45 8.26 14.81
C VAL A 102 -11.14 9.75 14.74
N SER A 103 -9.93 10.17 15.14
CA SER A 103 -9.55 11.59 15.11
C SER A 103 -9.55 12.18 13.69
N TYR A 104 -9.24 11.39 12.66
CA TYR A 104 -9.35 11.84 11.28
C TYR A 104 -10.81 12.11 10.89
N CYS A 105 -11.71 11.17 11.18
CA CYS A 105 -13.12 11.31 10.86
C CYS A 105 -13.77 12.46 11.65
N GLU A 106 -13.47 12.61 12.94
CA GLU A 106 -13.97 13.71 13.77
C GLU A 106 -13.48 15.09 13.31
N ASN A 107 -12.23 15.19 12.83
CA ASN A 107 -11.70 16.43 12.27
C ASN A 107 -12.32 16.79 10.90
N GLN A 108 -12.66 15.78 10.09
CA GLN A 108 -13.22 15.98 8.76
C GLN A 108 -14.73 16.20 8.80
N PHE A 109 -15.41 15.54 9.74
CA PHE A 109 -16.85 15.62 9.97
C PHE A 109 -17.07 15.85 11.46
N PRO A 110 -17.22 17.11 11.90
CA PRO A 110 -17.45 17.38 13.31
C PRO A 110 -18.75 16.72 13.79
N PRO A 111 -18.78 16.22 15.04
CA PRO A 111 -20.01 15.76 15.66
C PRO A 111 -20.99 16.94 15.80
N GLN A 112 -22.27 16.68 15.56
CA GLN A 112 -23.36 17.68 15.57
C GLN A 112 -24.03 17.72 16.95
#